data_AF-A0A2T6DYP9-F1
#
_entry.id   AF-A0A2T6DYP9-F1
#
_cell.length_a   1.000
_cell.length_b   1.000
_cell.length_c   1.000
_cell.angle_alpha   90.00
_cell.angle_beta   90.00
_cell.angle_gamma   90.00
#
_symmetry.space_group_name_H-M   'P 1'
#
loop_
_entity.id
_entity.type
_entity.pdbx_description
1 polymer ?
#
loop_
_entity_poly.entity_id
_entity_poly.type
_entity_poly.pdbx_seq_one_letter_code
_entity_poly.pdbx_strand_id
1 'polypeptide(L)'
;MPLSRTKPPPTPHETLRRVIGLARIDGRIVLWLSGCFALLSAGAHDATGAIAGCAAAGAGAMEVHGATLLVHGSQRGVDWLVRAQLVLLATILIYVAFRITQFDPQMIESRITPEIEQRIRDVPLTREQFVEMCRILSYVVYSVVGFVSLIYQGGMARYYAKRRQTIELALEAE
;
A
#
# COMPACT_ATOMS: atom_id res chain seq x y z
N MET A 1 18.98 -10.98 39.68
CA MET A 1 18.90 -10.07 38.52
C MET A 1 18.80 -10.96 37.28
N PRO A 2 17.65 -11.08 36.59
CA PRO A 2 17.59 -11.94 35.41
C PRO A 2 18.32 -11.24 34.26
N LEU A 3 19.31 -11.92 33.68
CA LEU A 3 19.99 -11.52 32.46
C LEU A 3 18.93 -11.27 31.38
N SER A 4 18.86 -10.05 30.83
CA SER A 4 17.98 -9.78 29.70
C SER A 4 18.34 -10.76 28.59
N ARG A 5 17.37 -11.59 28.17
CA ARG A 5 17.49 -12.42 26.97
C ARG A 5 17.53 -11.52 25.75
N THR A 6 18.65 -10.85 25.51
CA THR A 6 18.93 -10.22 24.22
C THR A 6 19.14 -11.35 23.24
N LYS A 7 18.12 -11.60 22.42
CA LYS A 7 18.21 -12.56 21.31
C LYS A 7 19.44 -12.17 20.47
N PRO A 8 20.36 -13.10 20.16
CA PRO A 8 21.54 -12.79 19.38
C PRO A 8 21.15 -12.16 18.04
N PRO A 9 21.97 -11.25 17.49
CA PRO A 9 21.68 -10.65 16.19
C PRO A 9 21.48 -11.75 15.14
N PRO A 10 20.46 -11.63 14.28
CA PRO A 10 20.14 -12.68 13.32
C PRO A 10 21.31 -12.90 12.37
N THR A 11 21.58 -14.16 12.04
CA THR A 11 22.63 -14.50 11.07
C THR A 11 22.26 -13.99 9.67
N PRO A 12 23.24 -13.85 8.75
CA PRO A 12 22.99 -13.43 7.38
C PRO A 12 21.91 -14.28 6.68
N HIS A 13 21.99 -15.62 6.80
CA HIS A 13 20.98 -16.53 6.22
C HIS A 13 19.60 -16.39 6.88
N GLU A 14 19.52 -16.17 8.20
CA GLU A 14 18.24 -15.90 8.85
C GLU A 14 17.61 -14.59 8.33
N THR A 15 18.44 -13.57 8.12
CA THR A 15 18.00 -12.28 7.58
C THR A 15 17.47 -12.44 6.16
N LEU A 16 18.17 -13.18 5.31
CA LEU A 16 17.74 -13.51 3.96
C LEU A 16 16.40 -14.26 3.94
N ARG A 17 16.26 -15.31 4.76
CA ARG A 17 15.00 -16.07 4.89
C ARG A 17 13.83 -15.19 5.33
N ARG A 18 14.05 -14.31 6.31
CA ARG A 18 13.01 -13.37 6.76
C ARG A 18 12.62 -12.37 5.67
N VAL A 19 13.59 -11.83 4.94
CA VAL A 19 13.34 -10.89 3.82
C VAL A 19 12.53 -11.58 2.72
N ILE A 20 12.92 -12.77 2.30
CA ILE A 20 12.20 -13.56 1.29
C ILE A 20 10.79 -13.89 1.77
N GLY A 21 10.63 -14.35 3.01
CA GLY A 21 9.32 -14.70 3.57
C GLY A 21 8.39 -13.49 3.63
N LEU A 22 8.88 -12.36 4.14
CA LEU A 22 8.12 -11.12 4.23
C LEU A 22 7.72 -10.62 2.84
N ALA A 23 8.67 -10.55 1.90
CA ALA A 23 8.41 -10.06 0.54
C ALA A 23 7.42 -10.95 -0.24
N ARG A 24 7.47 -12.27 -0.05
CA ARG A 24 6.50 -13.19 -0.68
C ARG A 24 5.10 -13.02 -0.14
N ILE A 25 4.95 -12.82 1.18
CA ILE A 25 3.64 -12.64 1.80
C ILE A 25 3.07 -11.28 1.40
N ASP A 26 3.84 -10.20 1.61
CA ASP A 26 3.40 -8.84 1.33
C ASP A 26 3.07 -8.66 -0.15
N GLY A 27 3.99 -9.04 -1.05
CA GLY A 27 3.79 -8.95 -2.48
C GLY A 27 2.58 -9.74 -2.99
N ARG A 28 2.28 -10.91 -2.43
CA ARG A 28 1.08 -11.69 -2.79
C ARG A 28 -0.20 -11.02 -2.32
N ILE A 29 -0.22 -10.51 -1.07
CA ILE A 29 -1.39 -9.82 -0.53
C ILE A 29 -1.69 -8.59 -1.37
N VAL A 30 -0.68 -7.76 -1.65
CA VAL A 30 -0.82 -6.56 -2.47
C VAL A 30 -1.29 -6.92 -3.88
N LEU A 31 -0.69 -7.93 -4.51
CA LEU A 31 -1.07 -8.37 -5.86
C LEU A 31 -2.55 -8.79 -5.93
N TRP A 32 -2.99 -9.67 -5.03
CA TRP A 32 -4.36 -10.18 -5.03
C TRP A 32 -5.38 -9.10 -4.68
N LEU A 33 -5.17 -8.36 -3.59
CA LEU A 33 -6.11 -7.33 -3.16
C LEU A 33 -6.23 -6.21 -4.19
N SER A 34 -5.10 -5.69 -4.67
CA SER A 34 -5.10 -4.61 -5.65
C SER A 34 -5.66 -5.05 -6.99
N GLY A 35 -5.37 -6.30 -7.41
CA GLY A 35 -5.95 -6.89 -8.62
C GLY A 35 -7.48 -7.00 -8.53
N CYS A 36 -8.01 -7.49 -7.41
CA CYS A 36 -9.45 -7.55 -7.19
C CYS A 36 -10.09 -6.15 -7.22
N PHE A 37 -9.51 -5.17 -6.54
CA PHE A 37 -10.01 -3.79 -6.56
C PHE A 37 -9.93 -3.15 -7.95
N ALA A 38 -8.89 -3.47 -8.74
CA ALA A 38 -8.78 -3.00 -10.11
C ALA A 38 -9.94 -3.53 -10.97
N LEU A 39 -10.26 -4.82 -10.85
CA LEU A 39 -11.37 -5.45 -11.57
C LEU A 39 -12.73 -4.89 -11.14
N LEU A 40 -12.95 -4.72 -9.83
CA LEU A 40 -14.18 -4.11 -9.32
C LEU A 40 -14.35 -2.66 -9.79
N SER A 41 -13.26 -1.88 -9.78
CA SER A 41 -13.28 -0.49 -10.27
C SER A 41 -13.56 -0.43 -11.77
N ALA A 42 -12.95 -1.32 -12.55
CA ALA A 42 -13.22 -1.42 -13.99
C ALA A 42 -14.67 -1.79 -14.27
N GLY A 43 -15.24 -2.75 -13.51
CA GLY A 43 -16.66 -3.12 -13.60
C GLY A 43 -17.62 -2.00 -13.18
N ALA A 44 -17.19 -1.13 -12.26
CA ALA A 44 -17.92 0.07 -11.85
C ALA A 44 -17.69 1.28 -12.79
N HIS A 45 -16.98 1.10 -13.91
CA HIS A 45 -16.57 2.18 -14.81
C HIS A 45 -15.72 3.29 -14.15
N ASP A 46 -15.05 2.98 -13.04
CA ASP A 46 -14.06 3.86 -12.40
C ASP A 46 -12.66 3.57 -12.97
N ALA A 47 -12.32 4.29 -14.04
CA ALA A 47 -11.00 4.18 -14.68
C ALA A 47 -9.86 4.55 -13.73
N THR A 48 -10.07 5.50 -12.83
CA THR A 48 -9.03 5.95 -11.90
C THR A 48 -8.69 4.84 -10.91
N GLY A 49 -9.71 4.25 -10.29
CA GLY A 49 -9.55 3.11 -9.37
C GLY A 49 -8.93 1.90 -10.07
N ALA A 50 -9.32 1.64 -11.32
CA ALA A 50 -8.79 0.53 -12.11
C ALA A 50 -7.29 0.70 -12.40
N ILE A 51 -6.86 1.89 -12.85
CA ILE A 51 -5.45 2.18 -13.16
C ILE A 51 -4.60 2.10 -11.87
N ALA A 52 -5.07 2.71 -10.78
CA ALA A 52 -4.36 2.68 -9.51
C ALA A 52 -4.23 1.25 -8.96
N GLY A 53 -5.30 0.46 -9.03
CA GLY A 53 -5.28 -0.95 -8.63
C GLY A 53 -4.34 -1.79 -9.48
N CYS A 54 -4.31 -1.59 -10.81
CA CYS A 54 -3.37 -2.27 -11.70
C CYS A 54 -1.91 -1.90 -11.38
N ALA A 55 -1.61 -0.63 -11.14
CA ALA A 55 -0.27 -0.18 -10.77
C ALA A 55 0.18 -0.78 -9.42
N ALA A 56 -0.70 -0.78 -8.42
CA ALA A 56 -0.44 -1.41 -7.12
C ALA A 56 -0.25 -2.93 -7.23
N ALA A 57 -1.07 -3.60 -8.04
CA ALA A 57 -0.90 -5.02 -8.35
C ALA A 57 0.45 -5.29 -9.03
N GLY A 58 0.86 -4.43 -9.96
CA GLY A 58 2.18 -4.46 -10.59
C GLY A 58 3.32 -4.38 -9.56
N ALA A 59 3.22 -3.47 -8.58
CA ALA A 59 4.18 -3.39 -7.48
C ALA A 59 4.24 -4.70 -6.66
N GLY A 60 3.08 -5.30 -6.35
CA GLY A 60 3.02 -6.62 -5.69
C GLY A 60 3.70 -7.72 -6.51
N ALA A 61 3.51 -7.74 -7.82
CA ALA A 61 4.19 -8.67 -8.72
C ALA A 61 5.71 -8.46 -8.76
N MET A 62 6.17 -7.19 -8.78
CA MET A 62 7.59 -6.85 -8.69
C MET A 62 8.23 -7.38 -7.41
N GLU A 63 7.52 -7.32 -6.29
CA GLU A 63 8.02 -7.80 -5.01
C GLU A 63 8.14 -9.32 -4.96
N VAL A 64 7.13 -10.04 -5.47
CA VAL A 64 7.18 -11.50 -5.61
C VAL A 64 8.31 -11.94 -6.55
N HIS A 65 8.54 -11.20 -7.64
CA HIS A 65 9.65 -11.43 -8.55
C HIS A 65 11.00 -11.19 -7.87
N GLY A 66 11.17 -10.09 -7.13
CA GLY A 66 12.37 -9.80 -6.34
C GLY A 66 12.69 -10.89 -5.32
N ALA A 67 11.68 -11.36 -4.59
CA ALA A 67 11.83 -12.47 -3.66
C ALA A 67 12.23 -13.78 -4.35
N THR A 68 11.75 -14.00 -5.58
CA THR A 68 12.12 -15.16 -6.40
C THR A 68 13.57 -15.07 -6.86
N LEU A 69 14.05 -13.88 -7.25
CA LEU A 69 15.46 -13.65 -7.58
C LEU A 69 16.38 -13.93 -6.38
N LEU A 70 16.00 -13.52 -5.18
CA LEU A 70 16.76 -13.80 -3.96
C LEU A 70 16.84 -15.30 -3.65
N VAL A 71 15.79 -16.07 -3.93
CA VAL A 71 15.81 -17.54 -3.77
C VAL A 71 16.76 -18.22 -4.76
N HIS A 72 17.01 -17.62 -5.91
CA HIS A 72 17.93 -18.14 -6.93
C HIS A 72 19.34 -17.55 -6.82
N GLY A 73 19.74 -17.01 -5.68
CA GLY A 73 21.10 -16.48 -5.49
C GLY A 73 21.34 -15.08 -6.05
N SER A 74 20.33 -14.41 -6.64
CA SER A 74 20.54 -13.15 -7.35
C SER A 74 20.40 -11.92 -6.45
N GLN A 75 21.50 -11.18 -6.26
CA GLN A 75 21.53 -9.92 -5.49
C GLN A 75 20.58 -8.84 -6.04
N ARG A 76 20.27 -8.90 -7.35
CA ARG A 76 19.30 -8.00 -8.01
C ARG A 76 17.91 -8.07 -7.38
N GLY A 77 17.59 -9.16 -6.67
CA GLY A 77 16.33 -9.30 -5.94
C GLY A 77 16.09 -8.16 -4.95
N VAL A 78 17.13 -7.68 -4.25
CA VAL A 78 16.99 -6.55 -3.30
C VAL A 78 16.58 -5.26 -4.01
N ASP A 79 17.15 -4.99 -5.20
CA ASP A 79 16.82 -3.79 -5.98
C ASP A 79 15.34 -3.81 -6.42
N TRP A 80 14.82 -4.99 -6.78
CA TRP A 80 13.39 -5.16 -7.10
C TRP A 80 12.49 -4.94 -5.88
N LEU A 81 12.87 -5.43 -4.69
CA LEU A 81 12.09 -5.20 -3.47
C LEU A 81 12.01 -3.70 -3.12
N VAL A 82 13.13 -2.98 -3.19
CA VAL A 82 13.17 -1.54 -2.92
C VAL A 82 12.32 -0.78 -3.93
N ARG A 83 12.47 -1.10 -5.23
CA ARG A 83 11.69 -0.46 -6.30
C ARG A 83 10.20 -0.75 -6.17
N ALA A 84 9.81 -1.97 -5.81
CA ALA A 84 8.40 -2.33 -5.62
C ALA A 84 7.73 -1.45 -4.56
N GLN A 85 8.37 -1.26 -3.40
CA GLN A 85 7.85 -0.43 -2.31
C GLN A 85 7.78 1.06 -2.72
N LEU A 86 8.76 1.56 -3.48
CA LEU A 86 8.72 2.94 -4.00
C LEU A 86 7.64 3.14 -5.07
N VAL A 87 7.44 2.18 -5.96
CA VAL A 87 6.38 2.21 -6.97
C VAL A 87 5.01 2.15 -6.31
N LEU A 88 4.83 1.28 -5.30
CA LEU A 88 3.58 1.21 -4.54
C LEU A 88 3.31 2.52 -3.79
N LEU A 89 4.32 3.08 -3.13
CA LEU A 89 4.21 4.39 -2.47
C LEU A 89 3.82 5.50 -3.46
N ALA A 90 4.50 5.59 -4.60
CA ALA A 90 4.20 6.58 -5.63
C ALA A 90 2.76 6.42 -6.14
N THR A 91 2.33 5.18 -6.39
CA THR A 91 0.96 4.86 -6.81
C THR A 91 -0.07 5.36 -5.80
N ILE A 92 0.14 5.07 -4.51
CA ILE A 92 -0.77 5.49 -3.44
C ILE A 92 -0.80 7.01 -3.32
N LEU A 93 0.36 7.68 -3.33
CA LEU A 93 0.42 9.15 -3.20
C LEU A 93 -0.23 9.85 -4.39
N ILE A 94 -0.01 9.38 -5.62
CA ILE A 94 -0.66 9.91 -6.82
C ILE A 94 -2.18 9.71 -6.72
N TYR A 95 -2.63 8.51 -6.34
CA TYR A 95 -4.05 8.21 -6.18
C TYR A 95 -4.71 9.08 -5.10
N VAL A 96 -4.07 9.21 -3.93
CA VAL A 96 -4.54 10.07 -2.83
C VAL A 96 -4.61 11.53 -3.26
N ALA A 97 -3.58 12.06 -3.91
CA ALA A 97 -3.58 13.44 -4.40
C ALA A 97 -4.69 13.67 -5.44
N PHE A 98 -4.89 12.71 -6.34
CA PHE A 98 -5.98 12.76 -7.32
C PHE A 98 -7.36 12.75 -6.63
N ARG A 99 -7.59 11.86 -5.67
CA ARG A 99 -8.87 11.77 -4.95
C ARG A 99 -9.18 13.02 -4.12
N ILE A 100 -8.17 13.66 -3.56
CA ILE A 100 -8.32 14.92 -2.82
C ILE A 100 -8.66 16.08 -3.77
N THR A 101 -7.98 16.17 -4.92
CA THR A 101 -8.16 17.27 -5.88
C THR A 101 -9.44 17.17 -6.71
N GLN A 102 -9.92 15.95 -6.96
CA GLN A 102 -11.13 15.67 -7.75
C GLN A 102 -12.38 15.53 -6.88
N PHE A 103 -12.33 15.90 -5.60
CA PHE A 103 -13.53 15.90 -4.77
C PHE A 103 -14.50 16.97 -5.27
N ASP A 104 -15.62 16.54 -5.85
CA ASP A 104 -16.70 17.41 -6.32
C ASP A 104 -17.91 17.31 -5.36
N PRO A 105 -18.20 18.37 -4.58
CA PRO A 105 -19.38 18.44 -3.73
C PRO A 105 -20.71 18.26 -4.51
N GLN A 106 -20.77 18.76 -5.75
CA GLN A 106 -21.98 18.70 -6.58
C GLN A 106 -22.30 17.27 -7.01
N MET A 107 -21.26 16.47 -7.27
CA MET A 107 -21.43 15.05 -7.56
C MET A 107 -22.02 14.29 -6.35
N ILE A 108 -21.62 14.64 -5.12
CA ILE A 108 -22.22 14.03 -3.91
C ILE A 108 -23.68 14.45 -3.78
N GLU A 109 -23.98 15.73 -3.97
CA GLU A 109 -25.35 16.24 -3.93
C GLU A 109 -26.27 15.54 -4.93
N SER A 110 -25.79 15.29 -6.15
CA SER A 110 -26.53 14.55 -7.20
C SER A 110 -26.76 13.08 -6.89
N ARG A 111 -25.99 12.51 -5.96
CA ARG A 111 -26.08 11.11 -5.52
C ARG A 111 -26.88 10.95 -4.23
N ILE A 112 -27.35 12.03 -3.62
CA ILE A 112 -28.30 11.98 -2.49
C ILE A 112 -29.65 11.54 -3.06
N THR A 113 -29.96 10.26 -2.88
CA THR A 113 -31.28 9.72 -3.24
C THR A 113 -32.32 10.11 -2.18
N PRO A 114 -33.63 10.02 -2.48
CA PRO A 114 -34.68 10.33 -1.51
C PRO A 114 -34.56 9.52 -0.21
N GLU A 115 -34.05 8.28 -0.28
CA GLU A 115 -33.81 7.43 0.89
C GLU A 115 -32.67 7.96 1.77
N ILE A 116 -31.58 8.46 1.15
CA ILE A 116 -30.47 9.09 1.87
C ILE A 116 -30.96 10.40 2.50
N GLU A 117 -31.77 11.17 1.77
CA GLU A 117 -32.34 12.42 2.25
C GLU A 117 -33.27 12.21 3.47
N GLN A 118 -34.07 11.15 3.47
CA GLN A 118 -34.84 10.74 4.66
C GLN A 118 -33.93 10.43 5.84
N ARG A 119 -32.85 9.67 5.64
CA ARG A 119 -31.88 9.39 6.70
C ARG A 119 -31.15 10.63 7.21
N ILE A 120 -30.89 11.61 6.33
CA ILE A 120 -30.30 12.90 6.73
C ILE A 120 -31.29 13.66 7.62
N ARG A 121 -32.59 13.64 7.32
CA ARG A 121 -33.64 14.26 8.15
C ARG A 121 -33.80 13.62 9.53
N ASP A 122 -33.46 12.35 9.67
CA ASP A 122 -33.51 11.62 10.95
C ASP A 122 -32.37 12.02 11.92
N VAL A 123 -31.37 12.77 11.43
CA VAL A 123 -30.25 13.32 12.21
C VAL A 123 -30.35 14.85 12.19
N PRO A 124 -29.89 15.58 13.22
CA PRO A 124 -29.88 17.06 13.21
C PRO A 124 -28.77 17.62 12.30
N LEU A 125 -28.72 17.17 11.04
CA LEU A 125 -27.77 17.61 10.02
C LEU A 125 -28.54 18.19 8.83
N THR A 126 -28.13 19.37 8.39
CA THR A 126 -28.56 19.92 7.11
C THR A 126 -27.85 19.23 5.96
N ARG A 127 -28.44 19.29 4.75
CA ARG A 127 -27.83 18.72 3.53
C ARG A 127 -26.42 19.26 3.27
N GLU A 128 -26.24 20.57 3.47
CA GLU A 128 -24.94 21.25 3.33
C GLU A 128 -23.91 20.72 4.34
N GLN A 129 -24.31 20.57 5.62
CA GLN A 129 -23.45 19.98 6.65
C GLN A 129 -23.08 18.54 6.34
N PHE A 130 -23.99 17.75 5.75
CA PHE A 130 -23.70 16.39 5.33
C PHE A 130 -22.64 16.33 4.22
N VAL A 131 -22.77 17.16 3.18
CA VAL A 131 -21.78 17.24 2.09
C VAL A 131 -20.42 17.71 2.60
N GLU A 132 -20.41 18.71 3.48
CA GLU A 132 -19.20 19.21 4.12
C GLU A 132 -18.53 18.14 5.01
N MET A 133 -19.33 17.36 5.75
CA MET A 133 -18.83 16.22 6.51
C MET A 133 -18.21 15.16 5.58
N CYS A 134 -18.83 14.83 4.44
CA CYS A 134 -18.25 13.93 3.45
C CYS A 134 -16.92 14.46 2.87
N ARG A 135 -16.81 15.78 2.68
CA ARG A 135 -15.57 16.44 2.28
C ARG A 135 -14.49 16.22 3.33
N ILE A 136 -14.74 16.66 4.57
CA ILE A 136 -13.78 16.53 5.68
C ILE A 136 -13.37 15.06 5.85
N LEU A 137 -14.32 14.13 5.84
CA LEU A 137 -14.04 12.71 5.99
C LEU A 137 -13.14 12.19 4.85
N SER A 138 -13.42 12.59 3.61
CA SER A 138 -12.59 12.20 2.46
C SER A 138 -11.15 12.72 2.63
N TYR A 139 -10.99 14.00 2.98
CA TYR A 139 -9.67 14.59 3.25
C TYR A 139 -8.93 13.84 4.36
N VAL A 140 -9.59 13.56 5.49
CA VAL A 140 -9.00 12.85 6.62
C VAL A 140 -8.59 11.43 6.23
N VAL A 141 -9.50 10.67 5.61
CA VAL A 141 -9.23 9.27 5.21
C VAL A 141 -8.05 9.21 4.24
N TYR A 142 -8.07 10.01 3.17
CA TYR A 142 -7.00 9.98 2.17
C TYR A 142 -5.67 10.51 2.70
N SER A 143 -5.70 11.52 3.59
CA SER A 143 -4.49 12.02 4.26
C SER A 143 -3.88 10.97 5.19
N VAL A 144 -4.70 10.27 5.97
CA VAL A 144 -4.25 9.18 6.85
C VAL A 144 -3.67 8.04 6.03
N VAL A 145 -4.35 7.61 4.96
CA VAL A 145 -3.84 6.57 4.05
C VAL A 145 -2.49 6.98 3.47
N GLY A 146 -2.37 8.18 2.90
CA GLY A 146 -1.11 8.67 2.34
C GLY A 146 0.03 8.72 3.37
N PHE A 147 -0.25 9.21 4.58
CA PHE A 147 0.73 9.31 5.66
C PHE A 147 1.19 7.93 6.16
N VAL A 148 0.24 7.02 6.43
CA VAL A 148 0.55 5.65 6.87
C VAL A 148 1.35 4.91 5.79
N SER A 149 0.97 5.06 4.52
CA SER A 149 1.71 4.46 3.41
C SER A 149 3.13 5.02 3.30
N LEU A 150 3.33 6.32 3.50
CA LEU A 150 4.66 6.93 3.50
C LEU A 150 5.55 6.33 4.59
N ILE A 151 5.03 6.17 5.80
CA ILE A 151 5.76 5.55 6.91
C ILE A 151 6.06 4.08 6.61
N TYR A 152 5.05 3.30 6.21
CA TYR A 152 5.19 1.86 6.03
C TYR A 152 6.06 1.52 4.82
N GLN A 153 5.68 2.00 3.63
CA GLN A 153 6.38 1.71 2.37
C GLN A 153 7.77 2.35 2.35
N GLY A 154 7.90 3.58 2.87
CA GLY A 154 9.21 4.21 3.03
C GLY A 154 10.11 3.49 4.05
N GLY A 155 9.51 3.02 5.15
CA GLY A 155 10.17 2.20 6.15
C GLY A 155 10.66 0.87 5.57
N MET A 156 9.83 0.19 4.79
CA MET A 156 10.13 -1.08 4.12
C MET A 156 11.21 -0.92 3.04
N ALA A 157 11.13 0.11 2.20
CA ALA A 157 12.17 0.44 1.23
C ALA A 157 13.54 0.64 1.91
N ARG A 158 13.56 1.41 3.02
CA ARG A 158 14.78 1.61 3.82
C ARG A 158 15.23 0.33 4.52
N TYR A 159 14.29 -0.49 5.00
CA TYR A 159 14.55 -1.78 5.64
C TYR A 159 15.27 -2.75 4.70
N TYR A 160 14.84 -2.82 3.43
CA TYR A 160 15.48 -3.65 2.41
C TYR A 160 16.82 -3.07 1.97
N ALA A 161 16.90 -1.76 1.72
CA ALA A 161 18.14 -1.10 1.32
C ALA A 161 19.25 -1.30 2.37
N LYS A 162 18.93 -1.17 3.67
CA LYS A 162 19.90 -1.38 4.76
C LYS A 162 20.41 -2.82 4.87
N ARG A 163 19.64 -3.81 4.41
CA ARG A 163 20.00 -5.23 4.51
C ARG A 163 20.74 -5.75 3.28
N ARG A 164 20.97 -4.89 2.28
CA ARG A 164 21.66 -5.26 1.05
C ARG A 164 22.98 -6.00 1.32
N GLN A 165 23.89 -5.39 2.07
CA GLN A 165 25.20 -6.00 2.39
C GLN A 165 25.07 -7.32 3.14
N THR A 166 24.15 -7.42 4.11
CA THR A 166 23.92 -8.65 4.87
C THR A 166 23.36 -9.77 3.99
N ILE A 167 22.52 -9.42 3.01
CA ILE A 167 21.97 -10.36 2.04
C ILE A 167 23.06 -10.80 1.05
N GLU A 168 23.88 -9.87 0.56
CA GLU A 168 25.02 -10.16 -0.32
C GLU A 168 25.97 -11.18 0.34
N LEU A 169 26.34 -10.98 1.61
CA LEU A 169 27.14 -11.93 2.40
C LEU A 169 26.47 -13.30 2.55
N ALA A 170 25.14 -13.35 2.65
CA ALA A 170 24.40 -14.61 2.78
C ALA A 170 24.34 -15.38 1.45
N LEU A 171 24.33 -14.67 0.32
CA LEU A 171 24.29 -15.26 -1.03
C LEU A 171 25.67 -15.74 -1.49
N GLU A 172 26.76 -15.11 -1.01
CA GLU A 172 28.14 -15.53 -1.28
C GLU A 172 28.58 -16.77 -0.46
N ALA A 173 27.86 -17.05 0.63
CA ALA A 173 28.13 -18.19 1.50
C ALA A 173 27.35 -19.46 1.10
N GLU A 174 26.52 -19.40 0.06
CA GLU A 174 25.82 -20.53 -0.58
C GLU A 174 26.59 -21.03 -1.81
#